data_AF-A0A0C2ZM53-F1
#
_entry.id   AF-A0A0C2ZM53-F1
#
_cell.length_a   1.000
_cell.length_b   1.000
_cell.length_c   1.000
_cell.angle_alpha   90.00
_cell.angle_beta   90.00
_cell.angle_gamma   90.00
#
_symmetry.space_group_name_H-M   'P 1'
#
loop_
_entity.id
_entity.type
_entity.pdbx_description
1 polymer ?
#
loop_
_entity_poly.entity_id
_entity_poly.type
_entity_poly.pdbx_seq_one_letter_code
_entity_poly.pdbx_strand_id
1 'polypeptide(L)'
;MIPKAEFYCLGFLSDASQRLSKIRLYFQERVAAARDAIYKHEAPIKGAFPELQLKAFSLVPTFNAFADALGPLGFNIYRALTVDLLHEFELGIFKSVFKHLLWLLHAINPIFGTNLVTTLDAQFHQIPSFGKGVIRQFPSNVSAACQCTAHHFEDVLQVGYVGD
;
A
#
# COMPACT_ATOMS: atom_id res chain seq x y z
N MET A 1 -2.75 12.93 1.98
CA MET A 1 -1.31 12.67 1.76
C MET A 1 -0.57 13.06 3.03
N ILE A 2 0.57 12.43 3.31
CA ILE A 2 1.38 12.69 4.51
C ILE A 2 2.41 13.80 4.19
N PRO A 3 2.64 14.78 5.08
CA PRO A 3 3.70 15.76 4.90
C PRO A 3 5.09 15.10 4.82
N LYS A 4 5.99 15.64 4.01
CA LYS A 4 7.40 15.19 3.92
C LYS A 4 8.10 15.18 5.28
N ALA A 5 7.75 16.11 6.15
CA ALA A 5 8.30 16.18 7.50
C ALA A 5 7.98 14.92 8.33
N GLU A 6 6.89 14.23 8.03
CA GLU A 6 6.41 13.04 8.77
C GLU A 6 6.84 11.72 8.10
N PHE A 7 7.69 11.75 7.06
CA PHE A 7 8.10 10.52 6.37
C PHE A 7 8.86 9.54 7.25
N TYR A 8 9.53 10.03 8.30
CA TYR A 8 10.17 9.16 9.28
C TYR A 8 9.15 8.33 10.09
N CYS A 9 7.86 8.70 10.07
CA CYS A 9 6.80 7.97 10.75
C CYS A 9 6.21 6.83 9.91
N LEU A 10 6.62 6.68 8.65
CA LEU A 10 6.08 5.66 7.75
C LEU A 10 6.31 4.27 8.34
N GLY A 11 5.28 3.42 8.31
CA GLY A 11 5.35 2.06 8.84
C GLY A 11 5.10 1.92 10.34
N PHE A 12 4.94 3.01 11.11
CA PHE A 12 4.44 2.90 12.48
C PHE A 12 2.94 2.61 12.52
N LEU A 13 2.45 2.06 13.64
CA LEU A 13 1.01 1.84 13.88
C LEU A 13 0.19 3.13 13.73
N SER A 14 0.80 4.28 14.05
CA SER A 14 0.19 5.60 13.82
C SER A 14 0.06 5.94 12.34
N ASP A 15 1.02 5.55 11.48
CA ASP A 15 0.92 5.71 10.02
C ASP A 15 -0.18 4.80 9.47
N ALA A 16 -0.22 3.53 9.88
CA ALA A 16 -1.31 2.61 9.49
C ALA A 16 -2.69 3.17 9.85
N SER A 17 -2.85 3.66 11.09
CA SER A 17 -4.08 4.32 11.54
C SER A 17 -4.38 5.61 10.78
N GLN A 18 -3.35 6.39 10.44
CA GLN A 18 -3.50 7.60 9.62
C GLN A 18 -3.88 7.28 8.17
N ARG A 19 -3.41 6.17 7.58
CA ARG A 19 -3.80 5.76 6.22
C ARG A 19 -5.28 5.37 6.16
N LEU A 20 -5.80 4.75 7.22
CA LEU A 20 -7.22 4.40 7.33
C LEU A 20 -8.11 5.63 7.59
N SER A 21 -7.68 6.54 8.46
CA SER A 21 -8.47 7.72 8.85
C SER A 21 -8.32 8.92 7.90
N LYS A 22 -7.11 9.17 7.37
CA LYS A 22 -6.80 10.25 6.45
C LYS A 22 -6.69 9.72 5.04
N ILE A 23 -7.86 9.60 4.40
CA ILE A 23 -7.96 9.29 2.97
C ILE A 23 -7.08 10.24 2.15
N ARG A 24 -6.38 9.69 1.14
CA ARG A 24 -5.60 10.48 0.19
C ARG A 24 -6.55 11.45 -0.52
N LEU A 25 -6.55 12.73 -0.11
CA LEU A 25 -7.30 13.80 -0.76
C LEU A 25 -6.39 14.59 -1.69
N TYR A 26 -6.96 15.01 -2.82
CA TYR A 26 -6.31 15.92 -3.76
C TYR A 26 -6.32 17.35 -3.22
N PHE A 27 -5.16 18.01 -3.21
CA PHE A 27 -5.05 19.42 -2.79
C PHE A 27 -5.20 20.36 -3.98
N GLN A 28 -6.36 20.35 -4.64
CA GLN A 28 -6.62 21.15 -5.84
C GLN A 28 -6.38 22.64 -5.60
N GLU A 29 -6.81 23.16 -4.46
CA GLU A 29 -6.66 24.58 -4.09
C GLU A 29 -5.19 25.01 -4.01
N ARG A 30 -4.32 24.17 -3.44
CA ARG A 30 -2.87 24.47 -3.34
C ARG A 30 -2.20 24.45 -4.71
N VAL A 31 -2.59 23.49 -5.56
CA VAL A 31 -2.09 23.40 -6.95
C VAL A 31 -2.56 24.61 -7.76
N ALA A 32 -3.82 25.01 -7.60
CA ALA A 32 -4.39 26.20 -8.25
C ALA A 32 -3.68 27.48 -7.79
N ALA A 33 -3.49 27.67 -6.48
CA ALA A 33 -2.78 28.83 -5.93
C ALA A 33 -1.33 28.92 -6.44
N ALA A 34 -0.62 27.78 -6.50
CA ALA A 34 0.73 27.75 -7.04
C ALA A 34 0.77 28.08 -8.54
N ARG A 35 -0.19 27.57 -9.34
CA ARG A 35 -0.30 27.90 -10.77
C ARG A 35 -0.66 29.36 -11.00
N ASP A 36 -1.58 29.91 -10.22
CA ASP A 36 -1.96 31.32 -10.32
C ASP A 36 -0.76 32.23 -10.01
N ALA A 37 0.02 31.91 -8.98
CA ALA A 37 1.26 32.62 -8.70
C ALA A 37 2.26 32.56 -9.88
N ILE A 38 2.45 31.39 -10.49
CA ILE A 38 3.40 31.21 -11.59
C ILE A 38 2.93 31.93 -12.87
N TYR A 39 1.68 31.73 -13.27
CA TYR A 39 1.19 32.16 -14.58
C TYR A 39 0.53 33.54 -14.59
N LYS A 40 -0.13 33.97 -13.50
CA LYS A 40 -0.80 35.28 -13.43
C LYS A 40 0.06 36.35 -12.76
N HIS A 41 0.92 35.95 -11.84
CA HIS A 41 1.76 36.86 -11.06
C HIS A 41 3.25 36.73 -11.37
N GLU A 42 3.60 35.98 -12.43
CA GLU A 42 4.97 35.79 -12.93
C GLU A 42 5.97 35.34 -11.85
N ALA A 43 5.47 34.67 -10.80
CA ALA A 43 6.32 34.17 -9.74
C ALA A 43 7.25 33.09 -10.30
N PRO A 44 8.53 33.08 -9.93
CA PRO A 44 9.43 32.02 -10.33
C PRO A 44 8.91 30.67 -9.82
N ILE A 45 9.05 29.62 -10.63
CA ILE A 45 8.55 28.26 -10.32
C ILE A 45 9.17 27.73 -9.01
N LYS A 46 10.44 28.06 -8.75
CA LYS A 46 11.16 27.80 -7.49
C LYS A 46 11.12 28.99 -6.52
N GLY A 47 10.09 29.82 -6.63
CA GLY A 47 9.89 30.98 -5.77
C GLY A 47 9.34 30.59 -4.40
N ALA A 48 9.51 31.48 -3.42
CA ALA A 48 9.09 31.23 -2.05
C ALA A 48 7.60 30.86 -1.94
N PHE A 49 6.73 31.52 -2.71
CA PHE A 49 5.28 31.28 -2.64
C PHE A 49 4.84 29.94 -3.28
N PRO A 50 5.20 29.61 -4.54
CA PRO A 50 4.91 28.28 -5.08
C PRO A 50 5.53 27.14 -4.25
N GLU A 51 6.76 27.30 -3.75
CA GLU A 51 7.38 26.29 -2.88
C GLU A 51 6.62 26.10 -1.56
N LEU A 52 6.15 27.19 -0.93
CA LEU A 52 5.37 27.10 0.31
C LEU A 52 4.10 26.24 0.12
N GLN A 53 3.44 26.38 -1.03
CA GLN A 53 2.22 25.63 -1.33
C GLN A 53 2.49 24.15 -1.62
N LEU A 54 3.57 23.85 -2.34
CA LEU A 54 3.80 22.53 -2.94
C LEU A 54 4.78 21.64 -2.16
N LYS A 55 5.83 22.21 -1.56
CA LYS A 55 6.99 21.47 -1.07
C LYS A 55 6.67 20.53 0.09
N ALA A 56 5.81 20.97 1.01
CA ALA A 56 5.43 20.20 2.19
C ALA A 56 4.84 18.83 1.87
N PHE A 57 4.11 18.71 0.76
CA PHE A 57 3.46 17.47 0.32
C PHE A 57 4.05 16.91 -0.98
N SER A 58 5.19 17.46 -1.43
CA SER A 58 5.81 17.09 -2.71
C SER A 58 4.89 17.23 -3.93
N LEU A 59 4.02 18.22 -3.92
CA LEU A 59 3.08 18.48 -5.00
C LEU A 59 3.80 19.12 -6.20
N VAL A 60 3.14 19.05 -7.35
CA VAL A 60 3.59 19.64 -8.62
C VAL A 60 2.47 20.57 -9.11
N PRO A 61 2.76 21.70 -9.78
CA PRO A 61 1.74 22.61 -10.29
C PRO A 61 1.01 22.06 -11.54
N THR A 62 0.63 20.79 -11.50
CA THR A 62 -0.05 20.07 -12.59
C THR A 62 -1.42 19.65 -12.11
N PHE A 63 -2.45 19.99 -12.87
CA PHE A 63 -3.81 19.53 -12.57
C PHE A 63 -3.96 18.06 -12.95
N ASN A 64 -4.70 17.31 -12.12
CA ASN A 64 -5.01 15.93 -12.41
C ASN A 64 -6.26 15.85 -13.30
N ALA A 65 -6.08 15.43 -14.55
CA ALA A 65 -7.17 15.32 -15.52
C ALA A 65 -8.32 14.40 -15.07
N PHE A 66 -8.04 13.33 -14.31
CA PHE A 66 -9.07 12.46 -13.76
C PHE A 66 -9.84 13.15 -12.62
N ALA A 67 -9.15 13.91 -11.78
CA ALA A 67 -9.82 14.68 -10.73
C ALA A 67 -10.74 15.75 -11.33
N ASP A 68 -10.31 16.41 -12.41
CA ASP A 68 -11.10 17.44 -13.07
C ASP A 68 -12.29 16.84 -13.86
N ALA A 69 -12.09 15.73 -14.57
CA ALA A 69 -13.14 15.10 -15.37
C ALA A 69 -14.17 14.33 -14.54
N LEU A 70 -13.72 13.63 -13.49
CA LEU A 70 -14.56 12.70 -12.71
C LEU A 70 -14.98 13.28 -11.35
N GLY A 71 -14.27 14.30 -10.84
CA GLY A 71 -14.62 14.99 -9.60
C GLY A 71 -16.04 15.56 -9.58
N PRO A 72 -16.53 16.24 -10.64
CA PRO A 72 -17.90 16.74 -10.71
C PRO A 72 -18.97 15.64 -10.66
N LEU A 73 -18.62 14.40 -11.04
CA LEU A 73 -19.49 13.23 -10.97
C LEU A 73 -19.48 12.59 -9.56
N GLY A 74 -18.79 13.19 -8.59
CA GLY A 74 -18.63 12.66 -7.24
C GLY A 74 -17.58 11.55 -7.13
N PHE A 75 -16.81 11.29 -8.20
CA PHE A 75 -15.81 10.23 -8.19
C PHE A 75 -14.45 10.76 -7.74
N ASN A 76 -13.93 10.18 -6.66
CA ASN A 76 -12.62 10.52 -6.12
C ASN A 76 -11.56 9.50 -6.59
N ILE A 77 -10.76 9.88 -7.58
CA ILE A 77 -9.68 9.04 -8.12
C ILE A 77 -8.70 8.56 -7.04
N TYR A 78 -8.42 9.37 -6.02
CA TYR A 78 -7.47 9.02 -4.96
C TYR A 78 -8.04 8.01 -3.95
N ARG A 79 -9.37 7.85 -3.89
CA ARG A 79 -10.01 6.73 -3.18
C ARG A 79 -10.02 5.46 -4.03
N ALA A 80 -10.08 5.59 -5.35
CA ALA A 80 -10.08 4.44 -6.27
C ALA A 80 -8.67 3.84 -6.45
N LEU A 81 -7.62 4.64 -6.28
CA LEU A 81 -6.24 4.18 -6.27
C LEU A 81 -5.94 3.47 -4.94
N THR A 82 -6.33 2.21 -4.84
CA THR A 82 -5.89 1.31 -3.76
C THR A 82 -4.38 1.15 -3.81
N VAL A 83 -3.76 1.08 -2.63
CA VAL A 83 -2.35 0.74 -2.52
C VAL A 83 -2.19 -0.72 -2.93
N ASP A 84 -1.55 -0.94 -4.08
CA ASP A 84 -1.15 -2.27 -4.51
C ASP A 84 0.14 -2.65 -3.76
N LEU A 85 0.01 -3.62 -2.84
CA LEU A 85 1.13 -4.11 -2.04
C LEU A 85 2.19 -4.81 -2.90
N LEU A 86 1.82 -5.41 -4.04
CA LEU A 86 2.78 -6.00 -4.98
C LEU A 86 3.53 -4.94 -5.78
N HIS A 87 2.97 -3.75 -5.95
CA HIS A 87 3.68 -2.64 -6.59
C HIS A 87 4.66 -1.95 -5.64
N GLU A 88 4.32 -1.84 -4.35
CA GLU A 88 5.20 -1.24 -3.34
C GLU A 88 6.27 -2.22 -2.81
N PHE A 89 6.00 -3.53 -2.82
CA PHE A 89 6.91 -4.55 -2.32
C PHE A 89 7.40 -5.46 -3.46
N GLU A 90 8.70 -5.46 -3.75
CA GLU A 90 9.25 -6.32 -4.81
C GLU A 90 8.94 -7.79 -4.51
N LEU A 91 8.21 -8.44 -5.41
CA LEU A 91 7.81 -9.85 -5.27
C LEU A 91 9.00 -10.78 -4.98
N GLY A 92 10.18 -10.47 -5.52
CA GLY A 92 11.42 -11.22 -5.26
C GLY A 92 11.87 -11.14 -3.81
N ILE A 93 11.78 -9.96 -3.20
CA ILE A 93 12.10 -9.75 -1.78
C ILE A 93 11.12 -10.55 -0.91
N PHE A 94 9.82 -10.52 -1.25
CA PHE A 94 8.83 -11.28 -0.48
C PHE A 94 9.09 -12.77 -0.50
N LYS A 95 9.33 -13.33 -1.69
CA LYS A 95 9.68 -14.76 -1.82
C LYS A 95 10.88 -15.14 -0.98
N SER A 96 11.91 -14.29 -0.93
CA SER A 96 13.11 -14.50 -0.11
C SER A 96 12.77 -14.51 1.38
N VAL A 97 12.04 -13.51 1.87
CA VAL A 97 11.65 -13.40 3.27
C VAL A 97 10.71 -14.54 3.67
N PHE A 98 9.69 -14.83 2.87
CA PHE A 98 8.74 -15.91 3.13
C PHE A 98 9.44 -17.27 3.20
N LYS A 99 10.35 -17.56 2.28
CA LYS A 99 11.17 -18.77 2.32
C LYS A 99 12.06 -18.82 3.57
N HIS A 100 12.61 -17.70 3.99
CA HIS A 100 13.42 -17.63 5.20
C HIS A 100 12.58 -17.91 6.47
N LEU A 101 11.35 -17.38 6.55
CA LEU A 101 10.43 -17.68 7.65
C LEU A 101 10.05 -19.17 7.70
N LEU A 102 9.80 -19.80 6.55
CA LEU A 102 9.57 -21.24 6.46
C LEU A 102 10.78 -22.06 6.91
N TRP A 103 11.99 -21.61 6.58
CA TRP A 103 13.23 -22.23 7.07
C TRP A 103 13.36 -22.14 8.60
N LEU A 104 13.04 -20.99 9.20
CA LEU A 104 13.01 -20.84 10.65
C LEU A 104 11.99 -21.78 11.30
N LEU A 105 10.80 -21.89 10.72
CA LEU A 105 9.77 -22.84 11.17
C LEU A 105 10.27 -24.29 11.13
N HIS A 106 10.97 -24.68 10.06
CA HIS A 106 11.59 -26.00 9.99
C HIS A 106 12.69 -26.21 11.03
N ALA A 107 13.50 -25.19 11.32
CA ALA A 107 14.57 -25.27 12.30
C ALA A 107 14.06 -25.39 13.75
N ILE A 108 12.93 -24.76 14.08
CA ILE A 108 12.33 -24.81 15.43
C ILE A 108 11.37 -26.00 15.61
N ASN A 109 10.86 -26.60 14.53
CA ASN A 109 9.99 -27.79 14.57
C ASN A 109 10.52 -28.92 15.51
N PRO A 110 11.81 -29.32 15.48
CA PRO A 110 12.32 -30.34 16.40
C PRO A 110 12.27 -29.94 17.89
N ILE A 111 12.15 -28.65 18.20
CA ILE A 111 12.07 -28.13 19.57
C ILE A 111 10.64 -28.23 20.12
N PHE A 112 9.63 -27.97 19.28
CA PHE A 112 8.22 -27.96 19.67
C PHE A 112 7.50 -29.31 19.46
N GLY A 113 8.13 -30.28 18.79
CA GLY A 113 7.60 -31.63 18.59
C GLY A 113 6.28 -31.70 17.79
N THR A 114 5.87 -30.58 17.20
CA THR A 114 4.63 -30.41 16.43
C THR A 114 5.00 -29.89 15.05
N ASN A 115 4.42 -30.46 13.99
CA ASN A 115 4.72 -30.06 12.62
C ASN A 115 4.14 -28.68 12.29
N LEU A 116 4.84 -27.62 12.73
CA LEU A 116 4.41 -26.21 12.60
C LEU A 116 4.12 -25.82 11.15
N VAL A 117 4.83 -26.40 10.18
CA VAL A 117 4.60 -26.16 8.75
C VAL A 117 3.23 -26.72 8.30
N THR A 118 2.85 -27.91 8.78
CA THR A 118 1.52 -28.47 8.47
C THR A 118 0.40 -27.70 9.17
N THR A 119 0.66 -27.14 10.35
CA THR A 119 -0.28 -26.27 11.05
C THR A 119 -0.48 -24.96 10.28
N LEU A 120 0.60 -24.37 9.77
CA LEU A 120 0.54 -23.17 8.91
C LEU A 120 -0.29 -23.45 7.66
N ASP A 121 -0.01 -24.53 6.94
CA ASP A 121 -0.77 -24.90 5.74
C ASP A 121 -2.26 -25.12 6.04
N ALA A 122 -2.58 -25.79 7.15
CA ALA A 122 -3.96 -25.99 7.58
C ALA A 122 -4.67 -24.68 7.93
N GLN A 123 -3.98 -23.74 8.59
CA GLN A 123 -4.54 -22.41 8.92
C GLN A 123 -4.82 -21.61 7.65
N PHE A 124 -3.89 -21.59 6.69
CA PHE A 124 -4.14 -20.87 5.44
C PHE A 124 -5.28 -21.49 4.63
N HIS A 125 -5.40 -22.82 4.62
CA HIS A 125 -6.47 -23.50 3.92
C HIS A 125 -7.86 -23.25 4.53
N GLN A 126 -7.93 -22.94 5.84
CA GLN A 126 -9.17 -22.62 6.55
C GLN A 126 -9.67 -21.19 6.28
N ILE A 127 -8.86 -20.32 5.66
CA ILE A 127 -9.28 -18.96 5.33
C ILE A 127 -10.35 -19.04 4.22
N PRO A 128 -11.60 -18.58 4.47
CA PRO A 128 -12.62 -18.53 3.45
C PRO A 128 -12.29 -17.45 2.41
N SER A 129 -12.80 -17.61 1.18
CA SER A 129 -12.66 -16.57 0.17
C SER A 129 -13.31 -15.25 0.64
N PHE A 130 -12.64 -14.12 0.38
CA PHE A 130 -13.06 -12.80 0.84
C PHE A 130 -13.09 -11.76 -0.28
N GLY A 131 -13.99 -10.78 -0.15
CA GLY A 131 -14.32 -9.83 -1.22
C GLY A 131 -15.00 -10.53 -2.41
N LYS A 132 -15.42 -9.79 -3.45
CA LYS A 132 -16.00 -10.38 -4.68
C LYS A 132 -14.95 -11.15 -5.50
N GLY A 133 -14.33 -12.18 -4.92
CA GLY A 133 -13.24 -12.96 -5.51
C GLY A 133 -11.86 -12.31 -5.41
N VAL A 134 -11.63 -11.44 -4.43
CA VAL A 134 -10.35 -10.76 -4.22
C VAL A 134 -9.35 -11.72 -3.58
N ILE A 135 -9.72 -12.35 -2.45
CA ILE A 135 -8.94 -13.41 -1.82
C ILE A 135 -9.57 -14.75 -2.18
N ARG A 136 -8.81 -15.61 -2.85
CA ARG A 136 -9.25 -16.96 -3.24
C ARG A 136 -8.89 -17.98 -2.16
N GLN A 137 -9.51 -19.16 -2.25
CA GLN A 137 -9.16 -20.26 -1.36
C GLN A 137 -7.69 -20.65 -1.57
N PHE A 138 -6.94 -20.72 -0.48
CA PHE A 138 -5.53 -21.13 -0.53
C PHE A 138 -5.40 -22.63 -0.80
N PRO A 139 -4.36 -23.04 -1.55
CA PRO A 139 -4.06 -24.45 -1.75
C PRO A 139 -3.68 -25.12 -0.42
N SER A 140 -3.76 -26.44 -0.37
CA SER A 140 -3.43 -27.23 0.83
C SER A 140 -1.96 -27.19 1.24
N ASN A 141 -1.07 -26.62 0.41
CA ASN A 141 0.38 -26.57 0.62
C ASN A 141 0.98 -25.18 0.31
N VAL A 142 0.54 -24.15 1.05
CA VAL A 142 1.05 -22.78 0.89
C VAL A 142 2.56 -22.70 1.15
N SER A 143 3.06 -23.50 2.10
CA SER A 143 4.46 -23.62 2.48
C SER A 143 5.39 -24.05 1.34
N ALA A 144 4.88 -24.73 0.31
CA ALA A 144 5.68 -25.11 -0.84
C ALA A 144 6.18 -23.87 -1.62
N ALA A 145 5.48 -22.73 -1.49
CA ALA A 145 5.77 -21.49 -2.19
C ALA A 145 5.95 -21.65 -3.72
N CYS A 146 5.40 -22.72 -4.29
CA CYS A 146 5.45 -23.04 -5.72
C CYS A 146 4.39 -22.29 -6.54
N GLN A 147 3.71 -21.31 -5.94
CA GLN A 147 2.63 -20.58 -6.61
C GLN A 147 3.19 -19.76 -7.77
N CYS A 148 2.56 -19.89 -8.94
CA CYS A 148 3.09 -19.33 -10.18
C CYS A 148 2.72 -17.85 -10.39
N THR A 149 1.74 -17.32 -9.66
CA THR A 149 1.21 -15.97 -9.89
C THR A 149 1.49 -15.02 -8.73
N ALA A 150 1.86 -13.79 -9.05
CA ALA A 150 2.15 -12.74 -8.06
C ALA A 150 0.97 -12.53 -7.10
N HIS A 151 -0.27 -12.58 -7.61
CA HIS A 151 -1.49 -12.43 -6.81
C HIS A 151 -1.61 -13.44 -5.67
N HIS A 152 -1.15 -14.70 -5.82
CA HIS A 152 -1.21 -15.64 -4.68
C HIS A 152 -0.32 -15.21 -3.51
N PHE A 153 0.84 -14.62 -3.80
CA PHE A 153 1.72 -14.09 -2.77
C PHE A 153 1.16 -12.81 -2.13
N GLU A 154 0.43 -12.01 -2.90
CA GLU A 154 -0.32 -10.86 -2.38
C GLU A 154 -1.43 -11.28 -1.43
N ASP A 155 -2.21 -12.30 -1.80
CA ASP A 155 -3.29 -12.82 -0.96
C ASP A 155 -2.73 -13.31 0.39
N VAL A 156 -1.57 -13.97 0.40
CA VAL A 156 -0.87 -14.37 1.65
C VAL A 156 -0.51 -13.16 2.51
N LEU A 157 -0.02 -12.08 1.89
CA LEU A 157 0.30 -10.82 2.60
C LEU A 157 -0.95 -10.13 3.15
N GLN A 158 -2.04 -10.10 2.36
CA GLN A 158 -3.28 -9.42 2.73
C GLN A 158 -3.96 -10.12 3.92
N VAL A 159 -3.98 -11.46 3.97
CA VAL A 159 -4.62 -12.16 5.10
C VAL A 159 -3.85 -11.96 6.41
N GLY A 160 -2.51 -11.93 6.35
CA GLY A 160 -1.71 -11.63 7.54
C GLY A 160 -1.99 -10.27 8.17
N TYR A 161 -2.51 -9.31 7.38
CA TYR A 161 -2.84 -7.95 7.82
C TYR A 161 -4.29 -7.76 8.30
N VAL A 162 -5.21 -8.64 7.90
CA VAL A 162 -6.66 -8.52 8.19
C VAL A 162 -7.06 -9.31 9.45
N GLY A 163 -6.15 -10.13 10.00
CA GLY A 163 -6.40 -11.04 11.12
C GLY A 163 -6.34 -10.45 12.53
N ASP A 164 -6.21 -9.13 12.71
CA ASP A 164 -6.23 -8.42 14.01
C ASP A 164 -7.54 -7.64 14.24
#